data_AF-U2DKT7-F1
#
_entry.id   AF-U2DKT7-F1
#
_cell.length_a   1.000
_cell.length_b   1.000
_cell.length_c   1.000
_cell.angle_alpha   90.00
_cell.angle_beta   90.00
_cell.angle_gamma   90.00
#
_symmetry.space_group_name_H-M   'P 1'
#
loop_
_entity.id
_entity.type
_entity.pdbx_description
1 polymer ?
#
loop_
_entity_poly.entity_id
_entity_poly.type
_entity_poly.pdbx_seq_one_letter_code
_entity_poly.pdbx_strand_id
1 'polypeptide(L)'
;MNREQQKVLELLKEIDTICRKNKITYYLSPYLTLCAVTERPFPMNPASNDIYMKTGDMARFKNIFDEEPELRRALESMENNSRFPGFFLRYTDKDTLFYKLDEYGKYKHPGLGINILPLQCEYGPKGKYLWNRMREEGWKRIYGKKGKWRNRRELGCIWMVRVLSLCGRGWLAKSIFRDLLRQPQDGAKTYVLRYFDQNLYFPAHIFENPGEAMLGGESFMVPGNTDSYLTRAYGKNYRNKSMENYVPGSLVVCSTLIPCEEFLQQSKELKKFASVRKKREKRRQFGMNYREYLAQCWDYAKFCGEKYTCALAYRKKLSYIRNLFKNEDYVELEKAFAGYTRMNDRCLKYEEAFETDPEVFDLYLKYLEKTGRISYMEKVKKYV
;
A
#
# COMPACT_ATOMS: atom_id res chain seq x y z
N MET A 1 -8.10 -19.40 21.13
CA MET A 1 -7.33 -18.14 21.01
C MET A 1 -6.03 -18.28 21.79
N ASN A 2 -4.93 -17.72 21.29
CA ASN A 2 -3.66 -17.63 22.02
C ASN A 2 -3.65 -16.42 22.97
N ARG A 3 -2.58 -16.26 23.77
CA ARG A 3 -2.46 -15.17 24.76
C ARG A 3 -2.49 -13.77 24.14
N GLU A 4 -1.87 -13.59 22.98
CA GLU A 4 -1.83 -12.30 22.27
C GLU A 4 -3.23 -11.91 21.78
N GLN A 5 -3.97 -12.87 21.22
CA GLN A 5 -5.35 -12.69 20.78
C GLN A 5 -6.28 -12.35 21.95
N GLN A 6 -6.12 -13.03 23.10
CA GLN A 6 -6.87 -12.72 24.31
C GLN A 6 -6.63 -11.28 24.76
N LYS A 7 -5.36 -10.84 24.75
CA LYS A 7 -5.00 -9.48 25.13
C LYS A 7 -5.53 -8.42 24.15
N VAL A 8 -5.52 -8.71 22.85
CA VAL A 8 -6.14 -7.82 21.85
C VAL A 8 -7.67 -7.76 22.04
N LEU A 9 -8.33 -8.88 22.34
CA LEU A 9 -9.76 -8.90 22.63
C LEU A 9 -10.09 -8.10 23.90
N GLU A 10 -9.29 -8.22 24.96
CA GLU A 10 -9.40 -7.41 26.19
C GLU A 10 -9.38 -5.90 25.86
N LEU A 11 -8.39 -5.44 25.08
CA LEU A 11 -8.31 -4.04 24.66
C LEU A 11 -9.51 -3.60 23.81
N LEU A 12 -10.05 -4.48 22.95
CA LEU A 12 -11.25 -4.18 22.16
C LEU A 12 -12.48 -4.02 23.07
N LYS A 13 -12.62 -4.87 24.09
CA LYS A 13 -13.71 -4.80 25.08
C LYS A 13 -13.65 -3.51 25.91
N GLU A 14 -12.45 -3.09 26.30
CA GLU A 14 -12.24 -1.83 27.03
C GLU A 14 -12.69 -0.63 26.18
N ILE A 15 -12.24 -0.58 24.92
CA ILE A 15 -12.66 0.47 23.98
C ILE A 15 -14.17 0.43 23.77
N ASP A 16 -14.77 -0.75 23.57
CA ASP A 16 -16.22 -0.90 23.40
C ASP A 16 -16.98 -0.38 24.62
N THR A 17 -16.53 -0.72 25.83
CA THR A 17 -17.13 -0.26 27.10
C THR A 17 -17.09 1.26 27.21
N ILE A 18 -15.93 1.88 26.94
CA ILE A 18 -15.77 3.34 26.92
C ILE A 18 -16.71 3.96 25.88
N CYS A 19 -16.77 3.36 24.68
CA CYS A 19 -17.58 3.88 23.59
C CYS A 19 -19.08 3.81 23.89
N ARG A 20 -19.58 2.67 24.38
CA ARG A 20 -20.99 2.48 24.74
C ARG A 20 -21.40 3.39 25.90
N LYS A 21 -20.59 3.47 26.97
CA LYS A 21 -20.84 4.38 28.12
C LYS A 21 -21.02 5.82 27.67
N ASN A 22 -20.25 6.25 26.68
CA ASN A 22 -20.20 7.64 26.22
C ASN A 22 -20.93 7.91 24.90
N LYS A 23 -21.70 6.95 24.38
CA LYS A 23 -22.42 7.08 23.09
C LYS A 23 -21.48 7.50 21.95
N ILE A 24 -20.32 6.86 21.85
CA ILE A 24 -19.36 7.02 20.76
C ILE A 24 -19.54 5.85 19.80
N THR A 25 -19.69 6.15 18.52
CA THR A 25 -19.82 5.10 17.51
C THR A 25 -18.45 4.76 16.94
N TYR A 26 -18.12 3.47 16.94
CA TYR A 26 -16.96 2.92 16.25
C TYR A 26 -17.39 1.76 15.35
N TYR A 27 -16.49 1.33 14.47
CA TYR A 27 -16.73 0.22 13.57
C TYR A 27 -15.51 -0.67 13.53
N LEU A 28 -15.68 -1.99 13.59
CA LEU A 28 -14.60 -2.93 13.31
C LEU A 28 -14.02 -2.70 11.91
N SER A 29 -12.69 -2.87 11.74
CA SER A 29 -12.07 -2.87 10.41
C SER A 29 -12.63 -3.97 9.51
N PRO A 30 -12.41 -3.94 8.17
CA PRO A 30 -12.94 -4.94 7.26
C PRO A 30 -12.47 -6.35 7.59
N TYR A 31 -11.27 -6.51 8.16
CA TYR A 31 -10.77 -7.84 8.50
C TYR A 31 -11.46 -8.41 9.75
N LEU A 32 -11.58 -7.60 10.81
CA LEU A 32 -12.32 -7.99 12.02
C LEU A 32 -13.81 -8.21 11.70
N THR A 33 -14.41 -7.34 10.88
CA THR A 33 -15.79 -7.49 10.41
C THR A 33 -15.95 -8.79 9.61
N LEU A 34 -15.01 -9.10 8.70
CA LEU A 34 -15.02 -10.36 7.97
C LEU A 34 -14.99 -11.55 8.92
N CYS A 35 -14.10 -11.53 9.92
CA CYS A 35 -14.03 -12.60 10.91
C CYS A 35 -15.34 -12.75 11.68
N ALA A 36 -15.95 -11.64 12.11
CA ALA A 36 -17.20 -11.65 12.85
C ALA A 36 -18.39 -12.21 12.03
N VAL A 37 -18.57 -11.74 10.78
CA VAL A 37 -19.75 -12.12 9.96
C VAL A 37 -19.63 -13.47 9.28
N THR A 38 -18.43 -14.06 9.23
CA THR A 38 -18.21 -15.40 8.66
C THR A 38 -17.78 -16.43 9.71
N GLU A 39 -17.91 -16.08 11.00
CA GLU A 39 -17.60 -16.94 12.15
C GLU A 39 -16.19 -17.53 12.08
N ARG A 40 -15.24 -16.77 11.53
CA ARG A 40 -13.84 -17.19 11.44
C ARG A 40 -13.14 -16.97 12.77
N PRO A 41 -12.04 -17.72 13.02
CA PRO A 41 -11.22 -17.47 14.20
C PRO A 41 -10.71 -16.03 14.22
N PHE A 42 -10.49 -15.53 15.44
CA PHE A 42 -9.88 -14.23 15.67
C PHE A 42 -8.54 -14.12 14.94
N PRO A 43 -8.18 -12.96 14.36
CA PRO A 43 -6.91 -12.78 13.66
C PRO A 43 -5.69 -13.25 14.45
N MET A 44 -4.77 -13.96 13.80
CA MET A 44 -3.50 -14.36 14.43
C MET A 44 -2.51 -13.21 14.56
N ASN A 45 -2.54 -12.26 13.61
CA ASN A 45 -1.66 -11.10 13.61
C ASN A 45 -2.12 -10.08 14.66
N PRO A 46 -1.30 -9.78 15.70
CA PRO A 46 -1.68 -8.82 16.73
C PRO A 46 -1.80 -7.37 16.24
N ALA A 47 -1.36 -7.07 15.01
CA ALA A 47 -1.51 -5.77 14.36
C ALA A 47 -2.73 -5.66 13.43
N SER A 48 -3.51 -6.74 13.25
CA SER A 48 -4.70 -6.77 12.38
C SER A 48 -5.97 -6.46 13.17
N ASN A 49 -5.89 -5.49 14.08
CA ASN A 49 -6.89 -5.22 15.11
C ASN A 49 -7.40 -3.77 15.09
N ASP A 50 -7.35 -3.12 13.94
CA ASP A 50 -7.78 -1.73 13.78
C ASP A 50 -9.31 -1.58 13.90
N ILE A 51 -9.74 -0.42 14.40
CA ILE A 51 -11.13 0.02 14.41
C ILE A 51 -11.26 1.40 13.77
N TYR A 52 -12.43 1.74 13.25
CA TYR A 52 -12.70 2.99 12.55
C TYR A 52 -13.65 3.87 13.36
N MET A 53 -13.39 5.17 13.38
CA MET A 53 -14.27 6.17 14.00
C MET A 53 -14.43 7.37 13.08
N LYS A 54 -15.58 8.05 13.17
CA LYS A 54 -15.73 9.41 12.62
C LYS A 54 -14.76 10.36 13.35
N THR A 55 -14.29 11.42 12.71
CA THR A 55 -13.28 12.32 13.33
C THR A 55 -13.82 12.98 14.60
N GLY A 56 -15.11 13.32 14.65
CA GLY A 56 -15.77 13.84 15.84
C GLY A 56 -15.81 12.83 16.99
N ASP A 57 -16.17 11.58 16.70
CA ASP A 57 -16.17 10.48 17.69
C ASP A 57 -14.76 10.16 18.19
N MET A 58 -13.77 10.14 17.30
CA MET A 58 -12.36 9.97 17.66
C MET A 58 -11.87 11.10 18.58
N ALA A 59 -12.34 12.34 18.36
CA ALA A 59 -12.01 13.48 19.22
C ALA A 59 -12.64 13.32 20.62
N ARG A 60 -13.91 12.90 20.68
CA ARG A 60 -14.61 12.62 21.94
C ARG A 60 -13.93 11.50 22.72
N PHE A 61 -13.57 10.40 22.05
CA PHE A 61 -12.86 9.28 22.66
C PHE A 61 -11.54 9.72 23.28
N LYS A 62 -10.77 10.53 22.54
CA LYS A 62 -9.51 11.08 23.03
C LYS A 62 -9.72 11.95 24.28
N ASN A 63 -10.71 12.84 24.27
CA ASN A 63 -10.96 13.72 25.41
C ASN A 63 -11.35 12.92 26.67
N ILE A 64 -12.18 11.89 26.53
CA ILE A 64 -12.55 11.00 27.65
C ILE A 64 -11.32 10.30 28.22
N PHE A 65 -10.43 9.79 27.35
CA PHE A 65 -9.20 9.16 27.82
C PHE A 65 -8.25 10.16 28.52
N ASP A 66 -8.21 11.41 28.05
CA ASP A 66 -7.40 12.45 28.69
C ASP A 66 -7.96 12.87 30.07
N GLU A 67 -9.28 12.77 30.27
CA GLU A 67 -9.99 13.06 31.53
C GLU A 67 -9.87 11.91 32.55
N GLU A 68 -10.05 10.66 32.10
CA GLU A 68 -9.97 9.44 32.92
C GLU A 68 -8.82 8.53 32.41
N PRO A 69 -7.54 8.92 32.59
CA PRO A 69 -6.44 8.13 32.07
C PRO A 69 -6.28 6.83 32.84
N GLU A 70 -6.35 5.71 32.13
CA GLU A 70 -6.05 4.40 32.71
C GLU A 70 -4.54 4.23 32.94
N LEU A 71 -4.14 3.91 34.18
CA LEU A 71 -2.73 3.86 34.60
C LEU A 71 -1.88 2.91 33.75
N ARG A 72 -2.45 1.82 33.23
CA ARG A 72 -1.74 0.78 32.45
C ARG A 72 -1.89 0.96 30.94
N ARG A 73 -2.66 1.94 30.49
CA ARG A 73 -2.89 2.20 29.07
C ARG A 73 -2.18 3.46 28.62
N ALA A 74 -1.95 3.55 27.33
CA ALA A 74 -1.43 4.74 26.68
C ALA A 74 -2.20 5.00 25.40
N LEU A 75 -2.61 6.25 25.20
CA LEU A 75 -3.21 6.71 23.95
C LEU A 75 -2.19 7.55 23.18
N GLU A 76 -1.49 6.94 22.22
CA GLU A 76 -0.49 7.63 21.41
C GLU A 76 -1.07 8.24 20.14
N SER A 77 -0.57 9.42 19.77
CA SER A 77 -0.91 10.08 18.50
C SER A 77 0.16 11.10 18.10
N MET A 78 -0.06 11.79 16.97
CA MET A 78 0.78 12.92 16.56
C MET A 78 0.77 14.09 17.55
N GLU A 79 -0.24 14.21 18.43
CA GLU A 79 -0.30 15.30 19.42
C GLU A 79 0.73 15.13 20.54
N ASN A 80 0.92 13.91 21.04
CA ASN A 80 1.83 13.62 22.15
C ASN A 80 3.14 12.97 21.71
N ASN A 81 3.26 12.55 20.45
CA ASN A 81 4.46 11.96 19.89
C ASN A 81 4.81 12.59 18.52
N SER A 82 5.83 13.44 18.53
CA SER A 82 6.32 14.14 17.33
C SER A 82 6.94 13.25 16.24
N ARG A 83 7.07 11.95 16.47
CA ARG A 83 7.55 10.95 15.49
C ARG A 83 6.46 9.96 15.09
N PHE A 84 5.24 10.15 15.60
CA PHE A 84 4.14 9.25 15.33
C PHE A 84 3.84 9.19 13.82
N PRO A 85 3.60 7.98 13.28
CA PRO A 85 3.70 7.75 11.83
C PRO A 85 2.55 8.33 10.99
N GLY A 86 1.41 8.69 11.57
CA GLY A 86 0.28 9.20 10.80
C GLY A 86 -0.89 9.70 11.64
N PHE A 87 -1.96 10.14 10.96
CA PHE A 87 -3.17 10.65 11.59
C PHE A 87 -4.09 9.51 12.02
N PHE A 88 -3.90 9.03 13.24
CA PHE A 88 -4.73 8.05 13.95
C PHE A 88 -4.39 8.07 15.45
N LEU A 89 -5.22 7.42 16.28
CA LEU A 89 -4.90 7.15 17.68
C LEU A 89 -4.45 5.69 17.82
N ARG A 90 -3.57 5.41 18.78
CA ARG A 90 -3.19 4.05 19.14
C ARG A 90 -3.39 3.83 20.64
N TYR A 91 -4.39 3.04 21.01
CA TYR A 91 -4.67 2.65 22.39
C TYR A 91 -3.86 1.38 22.72
N THR A 92 -2.92 1.50 23.65
CA THR A 92 -1.87 0.49 23.88
C THR A 92 -1.82 0.03 25.32
N ASP A 93 -1.59 -1.26 25.53
CA ASP A 93 -1.23 -1.84 26.84
C ASP A 93 0.26 -1.67 27.12
N LYS A 94 0.61 -0.93 28.18
CA LYS A 94 2.01 -0.70 28.58
C LYS A 94 2.68 -1.93 29.17
N ASP A 95 1.91 -2.89 29.68
CA ASP A 95 2.40 -4.12 30.33
C ASP A 95 2.73 -5.23 29.31
N THR A 96 2.63 -4.92 28.03
CA THR A 96 2.90 -5.86 26.93
C THR A 96 3.93 -5.29 25.96
N LEU A 97 4.46 -6.14 25.09
CA LEU A 97 5.45 -5.79 24.08
C LEU A 97 4.97 -6.23 22.69
N PHE A 98 4.98 -5.29 21.76
CA PHE A 98 4.87 -5.52 20.33
C PHE A 98 5.79 -4.55 19.58
N TYR A 99 7.06 -4.91 19.52
CA TYR A 99 8.13 -4.08 19.01
C TYR A 99 8.61 -4.57 17.64
N LYS A 100 8.66 -3.65 16.67
CA LYS A 100 9.24 -3.89 15.35
C LYS A 100 10.50 -3.07 15.21
N LEU A 101 11.65 -3.70 14.92
CA LEU A 101 12.93 -3.01 14.80
C LEU A 101 12.94 -1.90 13.74
N ASP A 102 12.21 -2.10 12.64
CA ASP A 102 12.08 -1.12 11.54
C ASP A 102 11.21 0.11 11.93
N GLU A 103 10.50 0.04 13.07
CA GLU A 103 9.67 1.11 13.63
C GLU A 103 10.32 1.82 14.82
N TYR A 104 11.62 1.58 15.06
CA TYR A 104 12.37 2.20 16.15
C TYR A 104 12.14 3.72 16.22
N GLY A 105 11.69 4.17 17.41
CA GLY A 105 11.46 5.57 17.73
C GLY A 105 10.20 6.19 17.09
N LYS A 106 9.33 5.40 16.45
CA LYS A 106 8.01 5.87 15.98
C LYS A 106 6.97 5.89 17.09
N TYR A 107 6.99 4.88 17.97
CA TYR A 107 6.07 4.73 19.10
C TYR A 107 6.86 4.87 20.40
N LYS A 108 6.27 5.56 21.39
CA LYS A 108 6.83 5.68 22.73
C LYS A 108 6.60 4.41 23.55
N HIS A 109 5.43 3.79 23.38
CA HIS A 109 5.00 2.57 24.05
C HIS A 109 4.74 1.51 22.98
N PRO A 110 5.75 0.73 22.56
CA PRO A 110 5.60 -0.32 21.57
C PRO A 110 4.99 -1.59 22.20
N GLY A 111 3.80 -1.48 22.79
CA GLY A 111 3.01 -2.59 23.32
C GLY A 111 1.95 -3.10 22.34
N LEU A 112 1.25 -4.16 22.70
CA LEU A 112 0.03 -4.57 22.00
C LEU A 112 -1.00 -3.43 22.09
N GLY A 113 -1.60 -3.08 20.97
CA GLY A 113 -2.51 -1.95 20.92
C GLY A 113 -3.39 -1.95 19.69
N ILE A 114 -4.51 -1.25 19.78
CA ILE A 114 -5.52 -1.09 18.74
C ILE A 114 -5.34 0.28 18.11
N ASN A 115 -5.23 0.33 16.77
CA ASN A 115 -5.27 1.60 16.08
C ASN A 115 -6.71 2.00 15.83
N ILE A 116 -7.03 3.24 16.21
CA ILE A 116 -8.30 3.90 15.93
C ILE A 116 -8.08 4.79 14.73
N LEU A 117 -8.54 4.34 13.57
CA LEU A 117 -8.33 5.01 12.30
C LEU A 117 -9.51 5.95 11.99
N PRO A 118 -9.23 7.21 11.60
CA PRO A 118 -10.28 8.16 11.29
C PRO A 118 -10.89 7.90 9.91
N LEU A 119 -12.22 7.84 9.86
CA LEU A 119 -13.01 7.98 8.64
C LEU A 119 -12.98 9.46 8.24
N GLN A 120 -12.10 9.82 7.30
CA GLN A 120 -12.01 11.21 6.81
C GLN A 120 -13.02 11.44 5.69
N CYS A 121 -13.36 12.69 5.38
CA CYS A 121 -14.16 13.03 4.20
C CYS A 121 -13.57 14.26 3.53
N GLU A 122 -14.11 14.62 2.36
CA GLU A 122 -13.86 15.94 1.81
C GLU A 122 -14.71 16.96 2.57
N TYR A 123 -14.18 18.16 2.78
CA TYR A 123 -14.84 19.19 3.58
C TYR A 123 -14.48 20.60 3.11
N GLY A 124 -15.38 21.55 3.37
CA GLY A 124 -15.14 23.00 3.33
C GLY A 124 -14.46 23.53 2.06
N PRO A 125 -13.74 24.66 2.16
CA PRO A 125 -13.04 25.26 1.03
C PRO A 125 -11.97 24.31 0.48
N LYS A 126 -12.01 24.05 -0.85
CA LYS A 126 -11.08 23.15 -1.54
C LYS A 126 -9.61 23.41 -1.18
N GLY A 127 -9.21 24.67 -1.04
CA GLY A 127 -7.85 25.05 -0.67
C GLY A 127 -7.41 24.53 0.70
N LYS A 128 -8.25 24.67 1.74
CA LYS A 128 -7.95 24.19 3.10
C LYS A 128 -7.86 22.66 3.15
N TYR A 129 -8.77 21.97 2.46
CA TYR A 129 -8.72 20.52 2.31
C TYR A 129 -7.41 20.07 1.63
N LEU A 130 -7.08 20.65 0.47
CA LEU A 130 -5.86 20.31 -0.26
C LEU A 130 -4.59 20.60 0.55
N TRP A 131 -4.55 21.71 1.28
CA TRP A 131 -3.45 22.06 2.18
C TRP A 131 -3.25 21.00 3.28
N ASN A 132 -4.33 20.62 3.98
CA ASN A 132 -4.27 19.60 5.03
C ASN A 132 -3.85 18.24 4.47
N ARG A 133 -4.35 17.88 3.27
CA ARG A 133 -3.96 16.66 2.57
C ARG A 133 -2.48 16.64 2.21
N MET A 134 -1.93 17.75 1.69
CA MET A 134 -0.49 17.83 1.39
C MET A 134 0.37 17.67 2.65
N ARG A 135 -0.02 18.30 3.77
CA ARG A 135 0.66 18.16 5.05
C ARG A 135 0.60 16.72 5.58
N GLU A 136 -0.58 16.09 5.54
CA GLU A 136 -0.78 14.70 5.98
C GLU A 136 0.05 13.72 5.14
N GLU A 137 0.01 13.83 3.81
CA GLU A 137 0.78 12.98 2.88
C GLU A 137 2.30 13.16 3.07
N GLY A 138 2.75 14.42 3.20
CA GLY A 138 4.15 14.73 3.47
C GLY A 138 4.61 14.12 4.81
N TRP A 139 3.80 14.25 5.86
CA TRP A 139 4.09 13.68 7.17
C TRP A 139 4.19 12.15 7.14
N LYS A 140 3.18 11.48 6.55
CA LYS A 140 3.15 10.01 6.39
C LYS A 140 4.35 9.47 5.65
N ARG A 141 4.89 10.20 4.67
CA ARG A 141 6.09 9.81 3.92
C ARG A 141 7.39 9.99 4.68
N ILE A 142 7.46 11.00 5.54
CA ILE A 142 8.66 11.25 6.36
C ILE A 142 8.72 10.27 7.53
N TYR A 143 7.59 10.04 8.21
CA TYR A 143 7.55 9.33 9.50
C TYR A 143 6.84 7.96 9.43
N GLY A 144 5.88 7.79 8.53
CA GLY A 144 5.09 6.57 8.37
C GLY A 144 5.84 5.45 7.65
N LYS A 145 6.00 5.55 6.32
CA LYS A 145 6.63 4.50 5.50
C LYS A 145 7.65 5.08 4.53
N LYS A 146 8.81 4.41 4.43
CA LYS A 146 9.88 4.75 3.47
C LYS A 146 9.56 4.13 2.11
N GLY A 147 8.64 4.73 1.37
CA GLY A 147 8.46 4.44 -0.06
C GLY A 147 9.45 5.23 -0.91
N LYS A 148 9.85 4.70 -2.08
CA LYS A 148 10.44 5.55 -3.13
C LYS A 148 9.37 6.55 -3.55
N TRP A 149 9.72 7.84 -3.61
CA TRP A 149 8.83 8.84 -4.24
C TRP A 149 8.64 8.46 -5.70
N ARG A 150 7.38 8.41 -6.13
CA ARG A 150 6.97 8.01 -7.46
C ARG A 150 6.81 9.24 -8.37
N ASN A 151 6.40 10.39 -7.83
CA ASN A 151 5.99 11.55 -8.63
C ASN A 151 6.43 12.91 -8.01
N ARG A 152 6.53 13.96 -8.85
CA ARG A 152 6.93 15.33 -8.44
C ARG A 152 6.04 15.93 -7.33
N ARG A 153 4.73 15.64 -7.34
CA ARG A 153 3.79 16.10 -6.30
C ARG A 153 4.17 15.59 -4.92
N GLU A 154 4.59 14.33 -4.85
CA GLU A 154 4.96 13.68 -3.59
C GLU A 154 6.23 14.30 -3.00
N LEU A 155 7.19 14.60 -3.89
CA LEU A 155 8.40 15.32 -3.53
C LEU A 155 8.08 16.71 -2.96
N GLY A 156 7.13 17.43 -3.58
CA GLY A 156 6.64 18.72 -3.09
C GLY A 156 6.04 18.64 -1.68
N CYS A 157 5.23 17.61 -1.39
CA CYS A 157 4.65 17.39 -0.06
C CYS A 157 5.73 17.13 0.99
N ILE A 158 6.75 16.33 0.66
CA ILE A 158 7.88 16.04 1.54
C ILE A 158 8.68 17.31 1.85
N TRP A 159 9.01 18.09 0.81
CA TRP A 159 9.76 19.34 0.99
C TRP A 159 8.99 20.35 1.83
N MET A 160 7.70 20.54 1.55
CA MET A 160 6.82 21.40 2.33
C MET A 160 6.88 21.02 3.82
N VAL A 161 6.65 19.76 4.17
CA VAL A 161 6.64 19.32 5.58
C VAL A 161 8.02 19.44 6.21
N ARG A 162 9.11 19.19 5.47
CA ARG A 162 10.48 19.40 5.97
C ARG A 162 10.77 20.86 6.29
N VAL A 163 10.38 21.77 5.42
CA VAL A 163 10.53 23.22 5.63
C VAL A 163 9.71 23.66 6.84
N LEU A 164 8.44 23.27 6.91
CA LEU A 164 7.58 23.58 8.07
C LEU A 164 8.10 22.97 9.37
N SER A 165 8.81 21.84 9.31
CA SER A 165 9.39 21.20 10.49
C SER A 165 10.57 21.97 11.09
N LEU A 166 11.17 22.93 10.36
CA LEU A 166 12.22 23.82 10.88
C LEU A 166 11.68 24.72 12.00
N CYS A 167 10.41 25.10 11.94
CA CYS A 167 9.73 25.87 12.99
C CYS A 167 9.35 25.05 14.23
N GLY A 168 9.73 23.76 14.27
CA GLY A 168 9.45 22.85 15.39
C GLY A 168 8.57 21.68 14.98
N ARG A 169 9.18 20.50 14.88
CA ARG A 169 8.49 19.25 14.52
C ARG A 169 7.29 18.92 15.42
N GLY A 170 7.44 19.09 16.74
CA GLY A 170 6.37 18.76 17.70
C GLY A 170 5.15 19.64 17.52
N TRP A 171 5.36 20.95 17.31
CA TRP A 171 4.29 21.89 17.00
C TRP A 171 3.60 21.54 15.68
N LEU A 172 4.36 21.21 14.62
CA LEU A 172 3.80 20.85 13.33
C LEU A 172 2.95 19.56 13.42
N ALA A 173 3.44 18.53 14.10
CA ALA A 173 2.70 17.28 14.32
C ALA A 173 1.34 17.56 14.97
N LYS A 174 1.37 18.35 16.04
CA LYS A 174 0.19 18.75 16.82
C LYS A 174 -0.78 19.60 15.99
N SER A 175 -0.28 20.54 15.21
CA SER A 175 -1.09 21.37 14.31
C SER A 175 -1.79 20.51 13.26
N ILE A 176 -1.05 19.64 12.56
CA ILE A 176 -1.63 18.74 11.55
C ILE A 176 -2.71 17.87 12.20
N PHE A 177 -2.41 17.25 13.34
CA PHE A 177 -3.36 16.39 14.05
C PHE A 177 -4.66 17.12 14.40
N ARG A 178 -4.56 18.30 15.02
CA ARG A 178 -5.72 19.11 15.42
C ARG A 178 -6.54 19.60 14.22
N ASP A 179 -5.87 20.02 13.16
CA ASP A 179 -6.53 20.49 11.93
C ASP A 179 -7.29 19.37 11.21
N LEU A 180 -6.78 18.14 11.27
CA LEU A 180 -7.43 16.96 10.73
C LEU A 180 -8.54 16.44 11.65
N LEU A 181 -8.38 16.55 12.97
CA LEU A 181 -9.37 16.10 13.95
C LEU A 181 -10.63 16.97 13.96
N ARG A 182 -10.49 18.28 13.76
CA ARG A 182 -11.59 19.27 13.77
C ARG A 182 -12.32 19.41 12.42
N GLN A 183 -12.18 18.43 11.53
CA GLN A 183 -12.83 18.49 10.22
C GLN A 183 -14.33 18.28 10.36
N PRO A 184 -15.17 19.17 9.80
CA PRO A 184 -16.62 18.95 9.76
C PRO A 184 -16.94 17.79 8.82
N GLN A 185 -17.88 16.94 9.23
CA GLN A 185 -18.30 15.76 8.47
C GLN A 185 -19.80 15.74 8.14
N ASP A 186 -20.49 16.85 8.40
CA ASP A 186 -21.92 16.98 8.15
C ASP A 186 -22.22 16.86 6.65
N GLY A 187 -23.17 15.98 6.30
CA GLY A 187 -23.54 15.73 4.90
C GLY A 187 -22.45 15.04 4.07
N ALA A 188 -21.46 14.40 4.69
CA ALA A 188 -20.45 13.63 3.97
C ALA A 188 -21.11 12.53 3.11
N LYS A 189 -20.82 12.51 1.80
CA LYS A 189 -21.30 11.46 0.88
C LYS A 189 -20.40 10.24 0.85
N THR A 190 -19.12 10.43 1.14
CA THR A 190 -18.09 9.40 1.05
C THR A 190 -17.06 9.62 2.13
N TYR A 191 -16.73 8.54 2.84
CA TYR A 191 -15.60 8.50 3.75
C TYR A 191 -14.39 7.85 3.06
N VAL A 192 -13.21 8.29 3.45
CA VAL A 192 -11.94 7.77 3.01
C VAL A 192 -11.09 7.41 4.22
N LEU A 193 -10.69 6.15 4.26
CA LEU A 193 -9.70 5.68 5.20
C LEU A 193 -8.32 5.80 4.55
N ARG A 194 -7.44 6.58 5.17
CA ARG A 194 -6.10 6.85 4.66
C ARG A 194 -5.06 6.24 5.59
N TYR A 195 -4.73 4.98 5.39
CA TYR A 195 -3.76 4.28 6.23
C TYR A 195 -2.56 3.81 5.42
N PHE A 196 -1.40 4.41 5.70
CA PHE A 196 -0.16 4.25 4.93
C PHE A 196 -0.37 4.39 3.40
N ASP A 197 -0.15 3.32 2.63
CA ASP A 197 -0.21 3.34 1.16
C ASP A 197 -1.61 3.03 0.61
N GLN A 198 -2.59 2.77 1.48
CA GLN A 198 -3.94 2.37 1.10
C GLN A 198 -4.93 3.51 1.36
N ASN A 199 -5.65 3.90 0.31
CA ASN A 199 -6.83 4.75 0.42
C ASN A 199 -8.05 3.88 0.11
N LEU A 200 -8.88 3.62 1.12
CA LEU A 200 -10.16 2.90 0.95
C LEU A 200 -11.29 3.92 1.00
N TYR A 201 -12.13 3.92 -0.03
CA TYR A 201 -13.26 4.84 -0.14
C TYR A 201 -14.56 4.09 0.09
N PHE A 202 -15.39 4.59 1.00
CA PHE A 202 -16.66 4.00 1.40
C PHE A 202 -17.78 5.03 1.27
N PRO A 203 -18.91 4.70 0.61
CA PRO A 203 -20.13 5.50 0.69
C PRO A 203 -20.56 5.73 2.15
N ALA A 204 -21.09 6.92 2.45
CA ALA A 204 -21.45 7.28 3.82
C ALA A 204 -22.57 6.44 4.42
N HIS A 205 -23.53 5.98 3.59
CA HIS A 205 -24.65 5.14 4.03
C HIS A 205 -24.22 3.83 4.70
N ILE A 206 -22.99 3.36 4.44
CA ILE A 206 -22.43 2.17 5.10
C ILE A 206 -22.29 2.39 6.62
N PHE A 207 -22.08 3.64 7.06
CA PHE A 207 -21.83 4.03 8.44
C PHE A 207 -22.92 4.94 9.02
N GLU A 208 -24.13 4.89 8.47
CA GLU A 208 -25.28 5.63 9.03
C GLU A 208 -25.81 4.94 10.28
N ASN A 209 -26.04 3.63 10.19
CA ASN A 209 -26.52 2.81 11.30
C ASN A 209 -25.48 1.74 11.65
N PRO A 210 -24.97 1.68 12.89
CA PRO A 210 -24.14 0.56 13.33
C PRO A 210 -25.00 -0.71 13.48
N GLY A 211 -24.44 -1.83 13.02
CA GLY A 211 -24.91 -3.16 13.35
C GLY A 211 -24.06 -3.77 14.47
N GLU A 212 -24.41 -4.98 14.89
CA GLU A 212 -23.68 -5.76 15.89
C GLU A 212 -23.25 -7.09 15.28
N ALA A 213 -22.04 -7.55 15.61
CA ALA A 213 -21.56 -8.87 15.21
C ALA A 213 -20.70 -9.51 16.31
N MET A 214 -20.78 -10.83 16.41
CA MET A 214 -20.03 -11.60 17.40
C MET A 214 -18.59 -11.82 16.94
N LEU A 215 -17.62 -11.50 17.78
CA LEU A 215 -16.20 -11.76 17.56
C LEU A 215 -15.56 -12.20 18.87
N GLY A 216 -14.96 -13.40 18.90
CA GLY A 216 -14.30 -13.89 20.10
C GLY A 216 -15.24 -14.08 21.31
N GLY A 217 -16.54 -14.28 21.07
CA GLY A 217 -17.55 -14.45 22.12
C GLY A 217 -18.19 -13.16 22.63
N GLU A 218 -17.83 -12.00 22.07
CA GLU A 218 -18.35 -10.68 22.48
C GLU A 218 -19.01 -9.97 21.28
N SER A 219 -19.98 -9.10 21.55
CA SER A 219 -20.68 -8.32 20.51
C SER A 219 -19.99 -6.96 20.30
N PHE A 220 -19.62 -6.68 19.06
CA PHE A 220 -18.98 -5.42 18.68
C PHE A 220 -19.72 -4.71 17.54
N MET A 221 -19.54 -3.39 17.50
CA MET A 221 -20.13 -2.55 16.46
C MET A 221 -19.48 -2.79 15.09
N VAL A 222 -20.31 -3.12 14.10
CA VAL A 222 -19.93 -3.25 12.69
C VAL A 222 -20.72 -2.26 11.84
N PRO A 223 -20.26 -1.91 10.62
CA PRO A 223 -21.08 -1.10 9.72
C PRO A 223 -22.39 -1.80 9.38
N GLY A 224 -23.53 -1.10 9.38
CA GLY A 224 -24.85 -1.72 9.20
C GLY A 224 -24.99 -2.45 7.87
N ASN A 225 -24.37 -1.94 6.79
CA ASN A 225 -24.29 -2.65 5.52
C ASN A 225 -22.94 -3.38 5.40
N THR A 226 -22.82 -4.50 6.12
CA THR A 226 -21.59 -5.33 6.18
C THR A 226 -21.19 -5.89 4.82
N ASP A 227 -22.14 -6.29 3.97
CA ASP A 227 -21.87 -6.83 2.63
C ASP A 227 -21.25 -5.78 1.70
N SER A 228 -21.85 -4.58 1.63
CA SER A 228 -21.30 -3.45 0.85
C SER A 228 -19.94 -3.03 1.37
N TYR A 229 -19.77 -3.01 2.70
CA TYR A 229 -18.51 -2.69 3.36
C TYR A 229 -17.38 -3.65 2.99
N LEU A 230 -17.62 -4.97 3.10
CA LEU A 230 -16.64 -6.00 2.78
C LEU A 230 -16.39 -6.14 1.28
N THR A 231 -17.44 -6.02 0.46
CA THR A 231 -17.32 -5.99 -1.00
C THR A 231 -16.46 -4.82 -1.47
N ARG A 232 -16.56 -3.66 -0.80
CA ARG A 232 -15.71 -2.50 -1.13
C ARG A 232 -14.26 -2.71 -0.70
N ALA A 233 -14.02 -3.39 0.41
CA ALA A 233 -12.67 -3.64 0.93
C ALA A 233 -11.94 -4.77 0.18
N TYR A 234 -12.63 -5.85 -0.19
CA TYR A 234 -12.02 -7.09 -0.69
C TYR A 234 -12.59 -7.59 -2.03
N GLY A 235 -13.62 -6.95 -2.58
CA GLY A 235 -14.30 -7.37 -3.80
C GLY A 235 -15.47 -8.33 -3.55
N LYS A 236 -16.25 -8.62 -4.60
CA LYS A 236 -17.50 -9.42 -4.51
C LYS A 236 -17.29 -10.82 -3.90
N ASN A 237 -16.11 -11.43 -4.12
CA ASN A 237 -15.79 -12.76 -3.62
C ASN A 237 -15.06 -12.71 -2.26
N TYR A 238 -15.31 -11.69 -1.43
CA TYR A 238 -14.62 -11.51 -0.15
C TYR A 238 -14.74 -12.73 0.78
N ARG A 239 -15.83 -13.50 0.68
CA ARG A 239 -16.05 -14.74 1.45
C ARG A 239 -15.03 -15.82 1.13
N ASN A 240 -14.45 -15.82 -0.07
CA ASN A 240 -13.42 -16.77 -0.49
C ASN A 240 -12.00 -16.32 -0.10
N LYS A 241 -11.86 -15.13 0.49
CA LYS A 241 -10.56 -14.63 0.92
C LYS A 241 -9.97 -15.60 1.94
N SER A 242 -8.77 -16.08 1.68
CA SER A 242 -8.05 -16.95 2.62
C SER A 242 -7.80 -16.23 3.94
N MET A 243 -7.71 -16.99 5.03
CA MET A 243 -7.24 -16.43 6.29
C MET A 243 -5.80 -15.93 6.16
N GLU A 244 -5.47 -14.88 6.90
CA GLU A 244 -4.10 -14.42 7.02
C GLU A 244 -3.27 -15.52 7.69
N ASN A 245 -2.29 -16.06 6.96
CA ASN A 245 -1.27 -16.92 7.54
C ASN A 245 -0.19 -16.02 8.14
N TYR A 246 -0.37 -15.63 9.40
CA TYR A 246 0.56 -14.74 10.08
C TYR A 246 1.76 -15.50 10.60
N VAL A 247 2.93 -15.15 10.09
CA VAL A 247 4.22 -15.54 10.65
C VAL A 247 4.91 -14.26 11.11
N PRO A 248 5.19 -14.09 12.42
CA PRO A 248 5.96 -12.95 12.90
C PRO A 248 7.28 -12.83 12.12
N GLY A 249 7.56 -11.64 11.61
CA GLY A 249 8.83 -11.39 10.96
C GLY A 249 9.98 -11.51 11.97
N SER A 250 11.17 -11.91 11.52
CA SER A 250 12.37 -12.06 12.37
C SER A 250 12.83 -10.78 13.10
N LEU A 251 12.23 -9.64 12.79
CA LEU A 251 12.50 -8.32 13.39
C LEU A 251 11.38 -7.85 14.32
N VAL A 252 10.40 -8.71 14.60
CA VAL A 252 9.25 -8.45 15.46
C VAL A 252 9.46 -9.22 16.77
N VAL A 253 9.31 -8.51 17.89
CA VAL A 253 9.26 -9.10 19.22
C VAL A 253 7.87 -8.86 19.75
N CYS A 254 7.17 -9.93 20.10
CA CYS A 254 5.84 -9.90 20.69
C CYS A 254 5.87 -10.66 22.02
N SER A 255 5.32 -10.08 23.08
CA SER A 255 5.20 -10.72 24.38
C SER A 255 4.06 -10.08 25.18
N THR A 256 3.25 -10.91 25.84
CA THR A 256 2.22 -10.45 26.79
C THR A 256 2.75 -10.36 28.23
N LEU A 257 4.02 -10.69 28.45
CA LEU A 257 4.63 -10.81 29.78
C LEU A 257 5.70 -9.75 30.06
N ILE A 258 6.16 -9.06 29.01
CA ILE A 258 7.24 -8.07 29.10
C ILE A 258 6.60 -6.70 28.88
N PRO A 259 6.64 -5.80 29.87
CA PRO A 259 6.24 -4.41 29.70
C PRO A 259 7.10 -3.70 28.65
N CYS A 260 6.45 -2.87 27.82
CA CYS A 260 7.15 -2.16 26.74
C CYS A 260 8.23 -1.19 27.27
N GLU A 261 8.00 -0.58 28.43
CA GLU A 261 8.92 0.38 29.04
C GLU A 261 10.19 -0.31 29.56
N GLU A 262 10.03 -1.46 30.21
CA GLU A 262 11.15 -2.28 30.69
C GLU A 262 12.05 -2.70 29.52
N PHE A 263 11.43 -3.21 28.43
CA PHE A 263 12.15 -3.59 27.22
C PHE A 263 12.95 -2.42 26.64
N LEU A 264 12.37 -1.21 26.60
CA LEU A 264 13.05 -0.02 26.07
C LEU A 264 14.18 0.48 26.99
N GLN A 265 14.06 0.33 28.31
CA GLN A 265 15.10 0.74 29.26
C GLN A 265 16.32 -0.17 29.23
N GLN A 266 16.12 -1.49 29.16
CA GLN A 266 17.21 -2.47 29.17
C GLN A 266 18.06 -2.45 27.90
N SER A 267 17.58 -1.83 26.83
CA SER A 267 18.05 -2.11 25.48
C SER A 267 18.84 -0.94 24.87
N LYS A 268 19.97 -0.63 25.51
CA LYS A 268 20.94 0.40 25.08
C LYS A 268 21.39 0.26 23.61
N GLU A 269 21.44 -0.98 23.10
CA GLU A 269 21.87 -1.30 21.74
C GLU A 269 20.76 -1.17 20.66
N LEU A 270 19.48 -0.98 21.01
CA LEU A 270 18.39 -0.92 20.00
C LEU A 270 18.63 0.16 18.95
N LYS A 271 19.12 1.33 19.39
CA LYS A 271 19.43 2.44 18.49
C LYS A 271 20.49 2.05 17.46
N LYS A 272 21.50 1.29 17.90
CA LYS A 272 22.58 0.79 17.04
C LYS A 272 22.04 -0.25 16.07
N PHE A 273 21.25 -1.23 16.54
CA PHE A 273 20.64 -2.25 15.68
C PHE A 273 19.71 -1.64 14.63
N ALA A 274 18.84 -0.71 15.03
CA ALA A 274 17.96 0.01 14.11
C ALA A 274 18.76 0.82 13.07
N SER A 275 19.86 1.45 13.47
CA SER A 275 20.76 2.18 12.56
C SER A 275 21.44 1.25 11.55
N VAL A 276 22.02 0.14 12.02
CA VAL A 276 22.66 -0.88 11.17
C VAL A 276 21.64 -1.47 10.18
N ARG A 277 20.45 -1.83 10.67
CA ARG A 277 19.34 -2.32 9.85
C ARG A 277 18.95 -1.31 8.77
N LYS A 278 18.79 -0.03 9.13
CA LYS A 278 18.48 1.05 8.17
C LYS A 278 19.58 1.23 7.12
N LYS A 279 20.86 1.09 7.48
CA LYS A 279 21.99 1.11 6.52
C LYS A 279 21.96 -0.10 5.59
N ARG A 280 21.74 -1.30 6.13
CA ARG A 280 21.63 -2.55 5.35
C ARG A 280 20.47 -2.50 4.37
N GLU A 281 19.31 -2.01 4.79
CA GLU A 281 18.13 -1.90 3.92
C GLU A 281 18.37 -0.93 2.75
N LYS A 282 19.03 0.21 3.00
CA LYS A 282 19.43 1.13 1.92
C LYS A 282 20.38 0.47 0.92
N ARG A 283 21.39 -0.27 1.40
CA ARG A 283 22.31 -1.02 0.52
C ARG A 283 21.60 -2.11 -0.27
N ARG A 284 20.69 -2.85 0.38
CA ARG A 284 19.85 -3.87 -0.27
C ARG A 284 19.02 -3.24 -1.39
N GLN A 285 18.37 -2.12 -1.12
CA GLN A 285 17.55 -1.42 -2.12
C GLN A 285 18.38 -0.86 -3.27
N PHE A 286 19.59 -0.35 -2.99
CA PHE A 286 20.54 0.03 -4.02
C PHE A 286 20.93 -1.17 -4.89
N GLY A 287 21.33 -2.30 -4.28
CA GLY A 287 21.67 -3.52 -4.99
C GLY A 287 20.51 -4.12 -5.81
N MET A 288 19.26 -4.03 -5.31
CA MET A 288 18.09 -4.47 -6.08
C MET A 288 17.90 -3.66 -7.37
N ASN A 289 18.12 -2.34 -7.35
CA ASN A 289 18.02 -1.54 -8.58
C ASN A 289 19.06 -1.98 -9.63
N TYR A 290 20.29 -2.30 -9.20
CA TYR A 290 21.29 -2.86 -10.12
C TYR A 290 20.89 -4.23 -10.63
N ARG A 291 20.29 -5.08 -9.79
CA ARG A 291 19.79 -6.38 -10.23
C ARG A 291 18.66 -6.24 -11.26
N GLU A 292 17.73 -5.31 -11.07
CA GLU A 292 16.68 -5.00 -12.04
C GLU A 292 17.27 -4.52 -13.37
N TYR A 293 18.24 -3.60 -13.33
CA TYR A 293 18.95 -3.14 -14.51
C TYR A 293 19.74 -4.27 -15.21
N LEU A 294 20.49 -5.07 -14.47
CA LEU A 294 21.24 -6.21 -15.00
C LEU A 294 20.31 -7.27 -15.60
N ALA A 295 19.14 -7.49 -15.00
CA ALA A 295 18.13 -8.37 -15.56
C ALA A 295 17.60 -7.84 -16.89
N GLN A 296 17.33 -6.53 -17.00
CA GLN A 296 16.94 -5.90 -18.27
C GLN A 296 18.02 -6.03 -19.33
N CYS A 297 19.29 -5.78 -18.99
CA CYS A 297 20.42 -5.97 -19.90
C CYS A 297 20.54 -7.43 -20.36
N TRP A 298 20.35 -8.38 -19.44
CA TRP A 298 20.43 -9.81 -19.74
C TRP A 298 19.27 -10.29 -20.62
N ASP A 299 18.06 -9.80 -20.37
CA ASP A 299 16.89 -10.08 -21.20
C ASP A 299 17.07 -9.49 -22.61
N TYR A 300 17.65 -8.30 -22.72
CA TYR A 300 18.03 -7.72 -24.02
C TYR A 300 19.14 -8.54 -24.71
N ALA A 301 20.16 -9.01 -23.98
CA ALA A 301 21.19 -9.88 -24.56
C ALA A 301 20.62 -11.20 -25.11
N LYS A 302 19.70 -11.84 -24.38
CA LYS A 302 18.95 -13.01 -24.88
C LYS A 302 18.14 -12.67 -26.12
N PHE A 303 17.45 -11.54 -26.09
CA PHE A 303 16.68 -11.04 -27.23
C PHE A 303 17.57 -10.84 -28.47
N CYS A 304 18.77 -10.29 -28.33
CA CYS A 304 19.73 -10.18 -29.43
C CYS A 304 20.14 -11.55 -29.99
N GLY A 305 20.33 -12.56 -29.14
CA GLY A 305 20.59 -13.93 -29.57
C GLY A 305 19.42 -14.54 -30.36
N GLU A 306 18.18 -14.31 -29.93
CA GLU A 306 16.98 -14.70 -30.65
C GLU A 306 16.83 -13.94 -31.99
N LYS A 307 17.14 -12.63 -32.00
CA LYS A 307 17.18 -11.77 -33.19
C LYS A 307 18.12 -12.36 -34.23
N TYR A 308 19.36 -12.68 -33.82
CA TYR A 308 20.36 -13.30 -34.67
C TYR A 308 19.90 -14.65 -35.24
N THR A 309 19.36 -15.53 -34.39
CA THR A 309 18.87 -16.85 -34.81
C THR A 309 17.72 -16.74 -35.82
N CYS A 310 16.80 -15.81 -35.59
CA CYS A 310 15.70 -15.51 -36.50
C CYS A 310 16.23 -15.00 -37.85
N ALA A 311 17.15 -14.03 -37.84
CA ALA A 311 17.76 -13.49 -39.05
C ALA A 311 18.44 -14.59 -39.88
N LEU A 312 19.15 -15.50 -39.22
CA LEU A 312 19.83 -16.63 -39.85
C LEU A 312 18.84 -17.63 -40.47
N ALA A 313 17.72 -17.89 -39.80
CA ALA A 313 16.64 -18.71 -40.34
C ALA A 313 16.00 -18.09 -41.59
N TYR A 314 15.79 -16.77 -41.60
CA TYR A 314 15.23 -16.06 -42.75
C TYR A 314 16.20 -15.97 -43.93
N ARG A 315 17.51 -15.83 -43.68
CA ARG A 315 18.54 -15.95 -44.73
C ARG A 315 18.47 -17.30 -45.44
N LYS A 316 18.30 -18.40 -44.69
CA LYS A 316 18.12 -19.74 -45.28
C LYS A 316 16.81 -19.90 -46.06
N LYS A 317 15.77 -19.11 -45.73
CA LYS A 317 14.45 -19.14 -46.39
C LYS A 317 14.31 -18.14 -47.53
N LEU A 318 15.34 -17.35 -47.84
CA LEU A 318 15.24 -16.26 -48.83
C LEU A 318 14.79 -16.76 -50.22
N SER A 319 15.33 -17.89 -50.70
CA SER A 319 14.93 -18.47 -51.99
C SER A 319 13.46 -18.88 -52.03
N TYR A 320 12.96 -19.46 -50.93
CA TYR A 320 11.55 -19.81 -50.75
C TYR A 320 10.66 -18.57 -50.76
N ILE A 321 11.01 -17.54 -49.99
CA ILE A 321 10.26 -16.28 -49.90
C ILE A 321 10.22 -15.57 -51.26
N ARG A 322 11.35 -15.51 -51.98
CA ARG A 322 11.43 -14.97 -53.34
C ARG A 322 10.46 -15.69 -54.29
N ASN A 323 10.39 -17.02 -54.22
CA ASN A 323 9.50 -17.80 -55.08
C ASN A 323 8.02 -17.49 -54.79
N LEU A 324 7.63 -17.47 -53.52
CA LEU A 324 6.27 -17.10 -53.13
C LEU A 324 5.89 -15.69 -53.61
N PHE A 325 6.82 -14.74 -53.52
CA PHE A 325 6.63 -13.39 -54.05
C PHE A 325 6.45 -13.33 -55.55
N LYS A 326 7.23 -14.11 -56.32
CA LYS A 326 7.12 -14.18 -57.78
C LYS A 326 5.77 -14.74 -58.22
N ASN A 327 5.20 -15.66 -57.45
CA ASN A 327 3.91 -16.30 -57.74
C ASN A 327 2.72 -15.56 -57.10
N GLU A 328 2.95 -14.41 -56.47
CA GLU A 328 1.93 -13.60 -55.79
C GLU A 328 1.12 -14.38 -54.71
N ASP A 329 1.71 -15.40 -54.10
CA ASP A 329 1.07 -16.20 -53.04
C ASP A 329 1.18 -15.50 -51.68
N TYR A 330 0.35 -14.46 -51.51
CA TYR A 330 0.34 -13.63 -50.31
C TYR A 330 -0.15 -14.38 -49.05
N VAL A 331 -0.95 -15.43 -49.21
CA VAL A 331 -1.45 -16.25 -48.08
C VAL A 331 -0.30 -17.03 -47.48
N GLU A 332 0.54 -17.65 -48.31
CA GLU A 332 1.69 -18.39 -47.81
C GLU A 332 2.84 -17.46 -47.37
N LEU A 333 2.97 -16.27 -47.99
CA LEU A 333 3.87 -15.22 -47.51
C LEU A 333 3.51 -14.74 -46.10
N GLU A 334 2.22 -14.60 -45.77
CA GLU A 334 1.79 -14.23 -44.42
C GLU A 334 2.27 -15.27 -43.39
N LYS A 335 2.12 -16.56 -43.69
CA LYS A 335 2.63 -17.64 -42.83
C LYS A 335 4.16 -17.61 -42.75
N ALA A 336 4.83 -17.40 -43.87
CA ALA A 336 6.29 -17.34 -43.94
C ALA A 336 6.86 -16.16 -43.12
N PHE A 337 6.19 -15.00 -43.13
CA PHE A 337 6.61 -13.80 -42.39
C PHE A 337 6.07 -13.71 -40.96
N ALA A 338 5.17 -14.59 -40.52
CA ALA A 338 4.63 -14.55 -39.16
C ALA A 338 5.72 -14.55 -38.05
N GLY A 339 6.82 -15.27 -38.27
CA GLY A 339 8.00 -15.23 -37.39
C GLY A 339 8.72 -13.87 -37.41
N TYR A 340 8.88 -13.30 -38.61
CA TYR A 340 9.50 -12.01 -38.87
C TYR A 340 8.70 -10.87 -38.21
N THR A 341 7.39 -10.84 -38.40
CA THR A 341 6.49 -9.85 -37.81
C THR A 341 6.54 -9.91 -36.28
N ARG A 342 6.49 -11.10 -35.68
CA ARG A 342 6.62 -11.24 -34.22
C ARG A 342 7.97 -10.75 -33.68
N MET A 343 9.06 -11.00 -34.41
CA MET A 343 10.38 -10.49 -34.02
C MET A 343 10.41 -8.97 -34.10
N ASN A 344 9.87 -8.41 -35.17
CA ASN A 344 9.83 -6.98 -35.40
C ASN A 344 8.94 -6.25 -34.39
N ASP A 345 7.80 -6.81 -34.00
CA ASP A 345 6.97 -6.29 -32.90
C ASP A 345 7.71 -6.23 -31.58
N ARG A 346 8.65 -7.16 -31.35
CA ARG A 346 9.52 -7.14 -30.17
C ARG A 346 10.62 -6.10 -30.31
N CYS A 347 11.25 -5.97 -31.48
CA CYS A 347 12.25 -4.92 -31.76
C CYS A 347 11.66 -3.52 -31.54
N LEU A 348 10.42 -3.28 -31.98
CA LEU A 348 9.74 -2.00 -31.79
C LEU A 348 9.51 -1.64 -30.31
N LYS A 349 9.45 -2.63 -29.39
CA LYS A 349 9.38 -2.36 -27.94
C LYS A 349 10.69 -1.77 -27.39
N TYR A 350 11.79 -2.00 -28.09
CA TYR A 350 13.11 -1.44 -27.79
C TYR A 350 13.44 -0.25 -28.69
N GLU A 351 12.49 0.24 -29.48
CA GLU A 351 12.71 1.35 -30.44
C GLU A 351 13.79 1.04 -31.47
N GLU A 352 13.85 -0.23 -31.92
CA GLU A 352 14.80 -0.72 -32.92
C GLU A 352 14.05 -1.37 -34.11
N ALA A 353 14.68 -1.38 -35.29
CA ALA A 353 14.23 -2.21 -36.41
C ALA A 353 14.84 -3.63 -36.35
N PHE A 354 14.08 -4.61 -36.83
CA PHE A 354 14.62 -5.94 -37.10
C PHE A 354 15.37 -5.96 -38.43
N GLU A 355 16.61 -5.50 -38.40
CA GLU A 355 17.52 -5.57 -39.55
C GLU A 355 18.09 -6.97 -39.70
N THR A 356 17.79 -7.61 -40.83
CA THR A 356 18.28 -8.93 -41.18
C THR A 356 19.21 -8.86 -42.39
N ASP A 357 18.87 -9.58 -43.44
CA ASP A 357 19.44 -9.40 -44.76
C ASP A 357 18.67 -8.27 -45.47
N PRO A 358 19.36 -7.31 -46.13
CA PRO A 358 18.70 -6.17 -46.77
C PRO A 358 17.58 -6.58 -47.74
N GLU A 359 17.72 -7.72 -48.40
CA GLU A 359 16.74 -8.19 -49.36
C GLU A 359 15.51 -8.83 -48.71
N VAL A 360 15.70 -9.59 -47.63
CA VAL A 360 14.57 -10.10 -46.83
C VAL A 360 13.76 -8.93 -46.28
N PHE A 361 14.43 -7.88 -45.83
CA PHE A 361 13.79 -6.69 -45.30
C PHE A 361 13.01 -5.92 -46.38
N ASP A 362 13.60 -5.69 -47.56
CA ASP A 362 12.92 -5.05 -48.68
C ASP A 362 11.68 -5.85 -49.15
N LEU A 363 11.82 -7.17 -49.27
CA LEU A 363 10.69 -8.06 -49.56
C LEU A 363 9.61 -7.95 -48.48
N TYR A 364 9.99 -7.91 -47.20
CA TYR A 364 9.02 -7.74 -46.12
C TYR A 364 8.26 -6.41 -46.20
N LEU A 365 8.93 -5.29 -46.51
CA LEU A 365 8.28 -4.00 -46.70
C LEU A 365 7.31 -4.02 -47.88
N LYS A 366 7.70 -4.61 -49.02
CA LYS A 366 6.83 -4.79 -50.19
C LYS A 366 5.61 -5.65 -49.86
N TYR A 367 5.76 -6.69 -49.04
CA TYR A 367 4.65 -7.50 -48.54
C TYR A 367 3.67 -6.66 -47.72
N LEU A 368 4.18 -5.86 -46.77
CA LEU A 368 3.34 -5.02 -45.93
C LEU A 368 2.57 -3.97 -46.75
N GLU A 369 3.21 -3.39 -47.76
CA GLU A 369 2.58 -2.45 -48.68
C GLU A 369 1.46 -3.12 -49.48
N LYS A 370 1.73 -4.27 -50.11
CA LYS A 370 0.77 -5.02 -50.93
C LYS A 370 -0.42 -5.57 -50.13
N THR A 371 -0.22 -5.86 -48.85
CA THR A 371 -1.28 -6.34 -47.94
C THR A 371 -2.00 -5.20 -47.21
N GLY A 372 -1.73 -3.94 -47.54
CA GLY A 372 -2.41 -2.77 -46.95
C GLY A 372 -1.99 -2.44 -45.51
N ARG A 373 -0.88 -3.01 -45.01
CA ARG A 373 -0.35 -2.78 -43.65
C ARG A 373 0.57 -1.54 -43.59
N ILE A 374 0.16 -0.46 -44.25
CA ILE A 374 0.97 0.75 -44.47
C ILE A 374 1.36 1.42 -43.15
N SER A 375 0.41 1.60 -42.23
CA SER A 375 0.69 2.21 -40.91
C SER A 375 1.72 1.42 -40.10
N TYR A 376 1.73 0.09 -40.23
CA TYR A 376 2.74 -0.74 -39.58
C TYR A 376 4.09 -0.59 -40.29
N MET A 377 4.11 -0.66 -41.63
CA MET A 377 5.32 -0.45 -42.43
C MET A 377 6.04 0.86 -42.08
N GLU A 378 5.31 1.97 -41.95
CA GLU A 378 5.88 3.27 -41.57
C GLU A 378 6.51 3.25 -40.18
N LYS A 379 5.89 2.56 -39.21
CA LYS A 379 6.47 2.39 -37.87
C LYS A 379 7.79 1.63 -37.93
N VAL A 380 7.92 0.64 -38.79
CA VAL A 380 9.15 -0.14 -38.96
C VAL A 380 10.23 0.70 -39.61
N LYS A 381 9.89 1.42 -40.69
CA LYS A 381 10.82 2.31 -41.41
C LYS A 381 11.37 3.43 -40.55
N LYS A 382 10.66 3.85 -39.50
CA LYS A 382 11.11 4.91 -38.59
C LYS A 382 12.41 4.55 -37.83
N TYR A 383 12.70 3.26 -37.67
CA TYR A 383 13.81 2.77 -36.84
C TYR A 383 14.92 2.07 -37.66
N VAL A 384 14.89 2.25 -38.98
CA VAL A 384 15.94 1.92 -39.96
C VAL A 384 16.58 3.24 -40.39
#